data_AF-A0A2P2IFU5-F1
#
_entry.id   AF-A0A2P2IFU5-F1
#
_cell.length_a   1.000
_cell.length_b   1.000
_cell.length_c   1.000
_cell.angle_alpha   90.00
_cell.angle_beta   90.00
_cell.angle_gamma   90.00
#
_symmetry.space_group_name_H-M   'P 1'
#
loop_
_entity.id
_entity.type
_entity.pdbx_description
1 polymer ?
#
loop_
_entity_poly.entity_id
_entity_poly.type
_entity_poly.pdbx_seq_one_letter_code
_entity_poly.pdbx_strand_id
1 'polypeptide(L)'
;GVKGLSVLKSFRLLRVFKLAKSRPTLNLLISIMGKTVGALGNLTFVLCIIIFIFAVMGMQLFGKNYTEKVTKFPWTHDGQLPRWNFTDFFHSFMIVFRVLCGEWI
;
A
#
# COMPACT_ATOMS: atom_id res chain seq x y z
N GLY A 1 -10.95 5.51 25.29
CA GLY A 1 -9.50 5.64 25.10
C GLY A 1 -9.14 5.38 23.65
N VAL A 2 -8.43 6.31 23.01
CA VAL A 2 -8.09 6.27 21.57
C VAL A 2 -7.26 5.02 21.24
N LYS A 3 -7.85 4.06 20.51
CA LYS A 3 -7.22 2.78 20.14
C LYS A 3 -5.97 2.91 19.24
N GLY A 4 -5.71 4.11 18.68
CA GLY A 4 -4.56 4.37 17.80
C GLY A 4 -3.22 4.65 18.50
N LEU A 5 -3.22 5.06 19.78
CA LEU A 5 -1.99 5.37 20.51
C LEU A 5 -1.14 4.12 20.84
N SER A 6 -1.69 2.91 20.73
CA SER A 6 -0.94 1.67 20.89
C SER A 6 0.12 1.47 19.81
N VAL A 7 -0.10 1.96 18.58
CA VAL A 7 0.91 1.87 17.49
C VAL A 7 2.14 2.73 17.83
N LEU A 8 1.94 3.87 18.50
CA LEU A 8 3.04 4.71 19.00
C LEU A 8 3.91 3.99 20.04
N LYS A 9 3.36 3.06 20.81
CA LYS A 9 4.16 2.21 21.70
C LYS A 9 5.07 1.26 20.92
N SER A 10 4.70 0.84 19.71
CA SER A 10 5.54 0.00 18.85
C SER A 10 6.73 0.76 18.25
N PHE A 11 6.68 2.10 18.14
CA PHE A 11 7.83 2.91 17.71
C PHE A 11 9.06 2.71 18.61
N ARG A 12 8.90 2.26 19.86
CA ARG A 12 10.05 1.91 20.72
C ARG A 12 10.92 0.81 20.12
N LEU A 13 10.39 -0.04 19.22
CA LEU A 13 11.16 -1.05 18.50
C LEU A 13 12.14 -0.43 17.50
N LEU A 14 11.90 0.81 17.03
CA LEU A 14 12.85 1.54 16.18
C LEU A 14 14.20 1.76 16.86
N ARG A 15 14.27 1.70 18.20
CA ARG A 15 15.56 1.73 18.90
C ARG A 15 16.47 0.56 18.55
N VAL A 16 15.93 -0.54 17.99
CA VAL A 16 16.75 -1.66 17.48
C VAL A 16 17.61 -1.22 16.28
N PHE A 17 17.21 -0.17 15.55
CA PHE A 17 18.08 0.48 14.57
C PHE A 17 19.31 1.15 15.21
N LYS A 18 19.32 1.43 16.53
CA LYS A 18 20.57 1.80 17.22
C LYS A 18 21.54 0.62 17.29
N LEU A 19 21.06 -0.63 17.40
CA LEU A 19 21.93 -1.82 17.27
C LEU A 19 22.49 -1.96 15.86
N ALA A 20 21.75 -1.51 14.84
CA ALA A 20 22.24 -1.45 13.46
C ALA A 20 23.56 -0.69 13.35
N LYS A 21 23.69 0.40 14.11
CA LYS A 21 24.91 1.21 14.14
C LYS A 21 26.12 0.46 14.72
N SER A 22 25.90 -0.54 15.59
CA SER A 22 26.98 -1.33 16.20
C SER A 22 27.37 -2.59 15.42
N ARG A 23 26.48 -3.09 14.54
CA ARG A 23 26.72 -4.33 13.78
C ARG A 23 27.02 -3.99 12.31
N PRO A 24 28.26 -4.23 11.82
CA PRO A 24 28.67 -3.80 10.48
C PRO A 24 27.79 -4.40 9.36
N THR A 25 27.33 -5.64 9.52
CA THR A 25 26.42 -6.31 8.57
C THR A 25 25.08 -5.58 8.42
N LEU A 26 24.49 -5.10 9.52
CA LEU A 26 23.17 -4.47 9.50
C LEU A 26 23.25 -3.01 9.03
N ASN A 27 24.33 -2.31 9.36
CA ASN A 27 24.61 -0.98 8.82
C ASN A 27 24.84 -1.02 7.30
N LEU A 28 25.54 -2.05 6.79
CA LEU A 28 25.74 -2.26 5.36
C LEU A 28 24.40 -2.48 4.64
N LEU A 29 23.52 -3.34 5.18
CA LEU A 29 22.18 -3.56 4.62
C LEU A 29 21.35 -2.27 4.52
N ILE A 30 21.33 -1.46 5.59
CA ILE A 30 20.61 -0.18 5.60
C ILE A 30 21.23 0.80 4.59
N SER A 31 22.56 0.85 4.50
CA SER A 31 23.27 1.70 3.54
C SER A 31 22.95 1.32 2.09
N ILE A 32 22.89 0.02 1.78
CA ILE A 32 22.48 -0.47 0.46
C ILE A 32 21.03 -0.07 0.18
N MET A 33 20.11 -0.30 1.12
CA MET A 33 18.69 0.11 0.97
C MET A 33 18.55 1.61 0.75
N GLY A 34 19.30 2.45 1.47
CA GLY A 34 19.26 3.90 1.30
C GLY A 34 19.81 4.35 -0.05
N LYS A 35 20.93 3.76 -0.49
CA LYS A 35 21.54 4.07 -1.79
C LYS A 35 20.66 3.65 -2.96
N THR A 36 20.00 2.50 -2.89
CA THR A 36 19.08 2.06 -3.94
C THR A 36 17.84 2.95 -4.00
N VAL A 37 17.30 3.40 -2.86
CA VAL A 37 16.18 4.36 -2.84
C VAL A 37 16.57 5.71 -3.44
N GLY A 38 17.77 6.22 -3.14
CA GLY A 38 18.27 7.47 -3.74
C GLY A 38 18.49 7.36 -5.25
N ALA A 39 19.08 6.26 -5.71
CA ALA A 39 19.32 6.02 -7.14
C ALA A 39 18.02 5.75 -7.93
N LEU A 40 17.04 5.12 -7.31
CA LEU A 40 15.74 4.80 -7.93
C LEU A 40 14.67 5.87 -7.70
N GLY A 41 14.98 6.94 -6.96
CA GLY A 41 13.99 7.92 -6.50
C GLY A 41 13.17 8.56 -7.62
N ASN A 42 13.82 8.90 -8.75
CA ASN A 42 13.11 9.44 -9.92
C ASN A 42 12.13 8.42 -10.51
N LEU A 43 12.54 7.15 -10.61
CA LEU A 43 11.70 6.07 -11.11
C LEU A 43 10.53 5.78 -10.16
N THR A 44 10.78 5.77 -8.85
CA THR A 44 9.74 5.64 -7.82
C THR A 44 8.74 6.80 -7.90
N PHE A 45 9.21 8.03 -8.11
CA PHE A 45 8.32 9.19 -8.24
C PHE A 45 7.40 9.07 -9.44
N VAL A 46 7.95 8.72 -10.61
CA VAL A 46 7.15 8.46 -11.82
C VAL A 46 6.17 7.30 -11.59
N LEU A 47 6.60 6.22 -10.95
CA LEU A 47 5.74 5.08 -10.62
C LEU A 47 4.58 5.51 -9.71
N CYS A 48 4.83 6.33 -8.69
CA CYS A 48 3.77 6.85 -7.82
C CYS A 48 2.74 7.67 -8.59
N ILE A 49 3.17 8.51 -9.54
CA ILE A 49 2.26 9.27 -10.41
C ILE A 49 1.41 8.33 -11.27
N ILE A 50 2.04 7.32 -11.88
CA ILE A 50 1.34 6.33 -12.70
C ILE A 50 0.27 5.60 -11.87
N ILE A 51 0.62 5.13 -10.67
CA ILE A 51 -0.32 4.46 -9.75
C ILE A 51 -1.47 5.41 -9.37
N PHE A 52 -1.17 6.68 -9.08
CA PHE A 52 -2.18 7.68 -8.74
C PHE A 52 -3.19 7.87 -9.86
N ILE A 53 -2.72 8.05 -11.10
CA ILE A 53 -3.58 8.23 -12.27
C ILE A 53 -4.48 7.00 -12.46
N PHE A 54 -3.91 5.79 -12.44
CA PHE A 54 -4.71 4.56 -12.58
C PHE A 54 -5.70 4.34 -11.45
N ALA A 55 -5.36 4.68 -10.21
CA ALA A 55 -6.28 4.59 -9.07
C ALA A 55 -7.48 5.53 -9.24
N VAL A 56 -7.23 6.77 -9.65
CA VAL A 56 -8.30 7.76 -9.90
C VAL A 56 -9.17 7.38 -11.10
N MET A 57 -8.56 6.92 -12.21
CA MET A 57 -9.31 6.42 -13.37
C MET A 57 -10.16 5.21 -13.01
N GLY A 58 -9.60 4.24 -12.27
CA GLY A 58 -10.31 3.04 -11.85
C GLY A 58 -11.51 3.36 -10.96
N MET A 59 -11.39 4.33 -10.05
CA MET A 59 -12.51 4.79 -9.24
C MET A 59 -13.61 5.44 -10.08
N GLN A 60 -13.26 6.34 -10.99
CA GLN A 60 -14.26 7.04 -11.82
C GLN A 60 -15.01 6.08 -12.74
N LEU A 61 -14.31 5.07 -13.29
CA LEU A 61 -14.89 4.13 -14.25
C LEU A 61 -15.63 2.97 -13.56
N PHE A 62 -15.06 2.41 -12.49
CA PHE A 62 -15.56 1.18 -11.87
C PHE A 62 -16.21 1.40 -10.50
N GLY A 63 -15.94 2.49 -9.78
CA GLY A 63 -16.43 2.69 -8.40
C GLY A 63 -17.96 2.62 -8.26
N LYS A 64 -18.71 3.25 -9.18
CA LYS A 64 -20.18 3.16 -9.20
C LYS A 64 -20.67 1.73 -9.48
N ASN A 65 -20.04 1.05 -10.44
CA ASN A 65 -20.36 -0.33 -10.80
C ASN A 65 -20.18 -1.31 -9.62
N TYR A 66 -19.15 -1.12 -8.78
CA TYR A 66 -18.92 -1.94 -7.59
C TYR A 66 -20.02 -1.80 -6.54
N THR A 67 -20.59 -0.60 -6.41
CA THR A 67 -21.64 -0.30 -5.43
C THR A 67 -23.02 -0.76 -5.93
N GLU A 68 -23.34 -0.50 -7.19
CA GLU A 68 -24.64 -0.85 -7.79
C GLU A 68 -24.82 -2.35 -8.02
N LYS A 69 -23.73 -3.09 -8.26
CA LYS A 69 -23.76 -4.52 -8.61
C LYS A 69 -23.18 -5.40 -7.49
N VAL A 70 -23.20 -4.93 -6.24
CA VAL A 70 -22.65 -5.65 -5.08
C VAL A 70 -23.23 -7.06 -4.92
N THR A 71 -24.48 -7.28 -5.35
CA THR A 71 -25.18 -8.57 -5.30
C THR A 71 -24.68 -9.59 -6.33
N LYS A 72 -23.83 -9.20 -7.28
CA LYS A 72 -23.22 -10.12 -8.25
C LYS A 72 -22.02 -10.88 -7.70
N PHE A 73 -21.53 -10.51 -6.52
CA PHE A 73 -20.40 -11.18 -5.88
C PHE A 73 -20.90 -12.33 -4.98
N PRO A 74 -20.65 -13.60 -5.34
CA PRO A 74 -21.21 -14.76 -4.63
C PRO A 74 -20.69 -14.92 -3.19
N TRP A 75 -19.56 -14.29 -2.87
CA TRP A 75 -18.91 -14.33 -1.56
C TRP A 75 -19.39 -13.24 -0.59
N THR A 76 -20.38 -12.45 -1.01
CA THR A 76 -20.87 -11.29 -0.27
C THR A 76 -22.24 -11.59 0.32
N HIS A 77 -22.30 -12.07 1.56
CA HIS A 77 -23.57 -12.46 2.19
C HIS A 77 -24.49 -11.29 2.59
N ASP A 78 -23.94 -10.08 2.81
CA ASP A 78 -24.70 -8.96 3.41
C ASP A 78 -24.70 -7.68 2.55
N GLY A 79 -24.46 -7.79 1.23
CA GLY A 79 -24.32 -6.61 0.37
C GLY A 79 -23.11 -5.73 0.71
N GLN A 80 -22.10 -6.29 1.38
CA GLN A 80 -20.87 -5.60 1.75
C GLN A 80 -19.88 -5.54 0.59
N LEU A 81 -19.17 -4.41 0.45
CA LEU A 81 -18.17 -4.25 -0.59
C LEU A 81 -17.02 -5.27 -0.41
N PRO A 82 -16.51 -5.87 -1.50
CA PRO A 82 -15.37 -6.77 -1.41
C PRO A 82 -14.13 -6.03 -0.87
N ARG A 83 -13.25 -6.74 -0.15
CA ARG A 83 -12.01 -6.18 0.43
C ARG A 83 -11.15 -5.44 -0.62
N TRP A 84 -11.16 -5.95 -1.85
CA TRP A 84 -10.51 -5.35 -3.01
C TRP A 84 -11.60 -4.73 -3.91
N ASN A 85 -11.77 -3.41 -3.81
CA ASN A 85 -12.71 -2.66 -4.64
C ASN A 85 -12.11 -1.34 -5.17
N PHE A 86 -12.80 -0.71 -6.12
CA PHE A 86 -12.47 0.63 -6.63
C PHE A 86 -13.40 1.72 -6.10
N THR A 87 -14.00 1.58 -4.91
CA THR A 87 -14.95 2.58 -4.39
C THR A 87 -14.27 3.76 -3.74
N ASP A 88 -13.14 3.55 -3.06
CA ASP A 88 -12.35 4.61 -2.41
C ASP A 88 -10.94 4.68 -2.96
N PHE A 89 -10.31 5.85 -2.84
CA PHE A 89 -8.99 6.11 -3.40
C PHE A 89 -7.93 5.14 -2.87
N PHE A 90 -7.92 4.90 -1.56
CA PHE A 90 -6.94 4.00 -0.94
C PHE A 90 -7.16 2.53 -1.36
N HIS A 91 -8.41 2.10 -1.51
CA HIS A 91 -8.73 0.75 -2.00
C HIS A 91 -8.32 0.59 -3.48
N SER A 92 -8.63 1.57 -4.33
CA SER A 92 -8.17 1.61 -5.72
C SER A 92 -6.65 1.61 -5.84
N PHE A 93 -5.96 2.40 -5.01
CA PHE A 93 -4.51 2.45 -4.95
C PHE A 93 -3.91 1.08 -4.60
N MET A 94 -4.45 0.42 -3.56
CA MET A 94 -3.98 -0.91 -3.15
C MET A 94 -4.22 -1.98 -4.22
N ILE A 95 -5.31 -1.90 -5.01
CA ILE A 95 -5.51 -2.82 -6.14
C ILE A 95 -4.47 -2.60 -7.21
N VAL A 96 -4.26 -1.35 -7.64
CA VAL A 96 -3.27 -1.04 -8.69
C VAL A 96 -1.88 -1.47 -8.22
N PHE A 97 -1.53 -1.22 -6.96
CA PHE A 97 -0.29 -1.71 -6.36
C PHE A 97 -0.21 -3.25 -6.37
N ARG A 98 -1.28 -3.95 -5.99
CA ARG A 98 -1.33 -5.42 -6.00
C ARG A 98 -1.12 -5.99 -7.41
N VAL A 99 -1.74 -5.39 -8.43
CA VAL A 99 -1.54 -5.78 -9.84
C VAL A 99 -0.09 -5.57 -10.26
N LEU A 100 0.55 -4.47 -9.85
CA LEU A 100 1.96 -4.22 -10.14
C LEU A 100 2.90 -5.21 -9.43
N CYS A 101 2.50 -5.77 -8.29
CA CYS A 101 3.23 -6.87 -7.64
C CYS A 101 3.04 -8.23 -8.32
N GLY A 102 2.25 -8.31 -9.40
CA GLY A 102 2.02 -9.55 -10.17
C GLY A 102 0.75 -10.32 -9.79
N GLU A 103 -0.02 -9.83 -8.82
CA GLU A 103 -1.23 -10.46 -8.30
C GLU A 103 -2.48 -9.89 -9.00
N TRP A 104 -2.62 -10.18 -10.30
CA TRP A 104 -3.69 -9.64 -11.14
C TRP A 104 -4.89 -10.59 -11.36
N ILE A 105 -4.74 -11.87 -11.01
CA ILE A 105 -5.80 -12.90 -11.05
C ILE A 105 -6.42 -13.09 -9.66
#